data_AF-A0A6C0BYJ8-F1
#
_entry.id   AF-A0A6C0BYJ8-F1
#
_cell.length_a   1.000
_cell.length_b   1.000
_cell.length_c   1.000
_cell.angle_alpha   90.00
_cell.angle_beta   90.00
_cell.angle_gamma   90.00
#
_symmetry.space_group_name_H-M   'P 1'
#
loop_
_entity.id
_entity.type
_entity.pdbx_description
1 polymer ?
#
loop_
_entity_poly.entity_id
_entity_poly.type
_entity_poly.pdbx_seq_one_letter_code
_entity_poly.pdbx_strand_id
1 'polypeptide(L)'
;MILNATEQRNITHRFPSLKLSYDKQIHKKVYSDKDIFMVVPYGTKFLAWFTYYQNRNVCFLIELTPKKTPKSFKIVTTCFHSDLALGTILYGSLVKDRFFVCEDVLWFCGKNLGENKFTHKFTDRLPIMHDLFNNYVKQQAVSKKHLIFCTPIMGKDYNRIEKTMETLPYTTYGIKFINDYGCRVFAPKLEKVVYHGVFKIKAKPDVDMYDSFFYNKGMWEPHKLIYVGSYRTSVMMNSIFRNIKENQCLDCLEESDDEDEFENCDVGKFTDQNKVVFMNCKFNPKFKKWEPIEIVSDKKTITYDDLWCVENKHIKTNRRVNFPKR
;
A
#
# COMPACT_ATOMS: atom_id res chain seq x y z
N MET A 1 25.06 1.11 19.37
CA MET A 1 25.98 2.26 19.49
C MET A 1 25.98 3.01 18.18
N ILE A 2 25.82 4.34 18.21
CA ILE A 2 25.93 5.19 17.01
C ILE A 2 27.38 5.66 16.93
N LEU A 3 28.02 5.47 15.78
CA LEU A 3 29.40 5.88 15.53
C LEU A 3 29.49 7.40 15.35
N ASN A 4 30.59 8.00 15.79
CA ASN A 4 30.88 9.41 15.51
C ASN A 4 31.28 9.63 14.03
N ALA A 5 31.39 10.88 13.58
CA ALA A 5 31.62 11.21 12.17
C ALA A 5 32.93 10.62 11.61
N THR A 6 34.00 10.61 12.40
CA THR A 6 35.31 10.07 12.00
C THR A 6 35.27 8.54 11.90
N GLU A 7 34.66 7.88 12.89
CA GLU A 7 34.45 6.44 12.90
C GLU A 7 33.58 5.99 11.71
N GLN A 8 32.54 6.76 11.38
CA GLN A 8 31.69 6.51 10.21
C GLN A 8 32.48 6.59 8.90
N ARG A 9 33.37 7.58 8.74
CA ARG A 9 34.22 7.66 7.54
C ARG A 9 35.15 6.46 7.42
N ASN A 10 35.85 6.12 8.51
CA ASN A 10 36.79 4.99 8.53
C ASN A 10 36.11 3.65 8.22
N ILE A 11 34.92 3.42 8.80
CA ILE A 11 34.19 2.17 8.56
C ILE A 11 33.60 2.11 7.15
N THR A 12 33.19 3.27 6.60
CA THR A 12 32.69 3.36 5.22
C THR A 12 33.78 3.00 4.21
N HIS A 13 35.02 3.43 4.42
CA HIS A 13 36.14 3.06 3.56
C HIS A 13 36.46 1.56 3.58
N ARG A 14 36.18 0.88 4.69
CA ARG A 14 36.36 -0.58 4.83
C ARG A 14 35.20 -1.39 4.27
N PHE A 15 34.03 -0.78 4.10
CA PHE A 15 32.85 -1.46 3.60
C PHE A 15 33.08 -1.87 2.13
N PRO A 16 32.89 -3.14 1.75
CA PRO A 16 33.18 -3.59 0.40
C PRO A 16 32.24 -2.91 -0.61
N SER A 17 32.78 -2.69 -1.82
CA SER A 17 31.96 -2.20 -2.93
C SER A 17 30.87 -3.22 -3.25
N LEU A 18 29.62 -2.77 -3.30
CA LEU A 18 28.46 -3.64 -3.46
C LEU A 18 27.54 -3.09 -4.55
N LYS A 19 27.25 -3.91 -5.56
CA LYS A 19 26.23 -3.63 -6.57
C LYS A 19 24.94 -4.37 -6.19
N LEU A 20 23.97 -3.62 -5.69
CA LEU A 20 22.63 -4.15 -5.40
C LEU A 20 21.74 -4.04 -6.64
N SER A 21 21.20 -5.16 -7.10
CA SER A 21 20.24 -5.18 -8.21
C SER A 21 18.93 -4.51 -7.80
N TYR A 22 18.31 -3.76 -8.71
CA TYR A 22 16.95 -3.26 -8.53
C TYR A 22 15.95 -4.37 -8.87
N ASP A 23 14.95 -4.54 -8.02
CA ASP A 23 13.90 -5.51 -8.27
C ASP A 23 12.94 -4.95 -9.33
N LYS A 24 12.65 -5.74 -10.37
CA LYS A 24 11.69 -5.35 -11.41
C LYS A 24 10.27 -5.48 -10.87
N GLN A 25 9.56 -4.37 -10.70
CA GLN A 25 8.16 -4.40 -10.30
C GLN A 25 7.27 -4.87 -11.46
N ILE A 26 6.34 -5.77 -11.17
CA ILE A 26 5.35 -6.27 -12.13
C ILE A 26 3.93 -5.92 -11.68
N HIS A 27 3.05 -5.67 -12.65
CA HIS A 27 1.67 -5.24 -12.40
C HIS A 27 0.62 -6.36 -12.56
N LYS A 28 1.02 -7.50 -13.14
CA LYS A 28 0.17 -8.68 -13.32
C LYS A 28 0.78 -9.87 -12.56
N LYS A 29 -0.07 -10.74 -12.02
CA LYS A 29 0.32 -12.01 -11.38
C LYS A 29 0.77 -13.02 -12.44
N VAL A 30 1.90 -12.77 -13.10
CA VAL A 30 2.48 -13.68 -14.10
C VAL A 30 3.63 -14.42 -13.44
N TYR A 31 3.39 -15.69 -13.11
CA TYR A 31 4.38 -16.61 -12.55
C TYR A 31 4.41 -17.93 -13.32
N SER A 32 5.53 -18.64 -13.22
CA SER A 32 5.66 -20.01 -13.70
C SER A 32 5.75 -21.00 -12.55
N ASP A 33 5.61 -22.28 -12.89
CA ASP A 33 5.87 -23.45 -12.04
C ASP A 33 7.29 -23.51 -11.46
N LYS A 34 8.24 -22.79 -12.06
CA LYS A 34 9.62 -22.66 -11.60
C LYS A 34 9.85 -21.53 -10.59
N ASP A 35 8.86 -20.67 -10.36
CA ASP A 35 9.01 -19.54 -9.45
C ASP A 35 8.94 -19.99 -7.97
N ILE A 36 9.87 -19.48 -7.17
CA ILE A 36 9.79 -19.48 -5.71
C ILE A 36 9.21 -18.12 -5.30
N PHE A 37 8.18 -18.15 -4.47
CA PHE A 37 7.54 -16.96 -3.93
C PHE A 37 8.13 -16.63 -2.58
N MET A 38 8.59 -15.39 -2.40
CA MET A 38 9.12 -14.86 -1.13
C MET A 38 8.31 -13.64 -0.71
N VAL A 39 7.81 -13.62 0.52
CA VAL A 39 7.12 -12.46 1.08
C VAL A 39 8.14 -11.38 1.43
N VAL A 40 7.93 -10.18 0.89
CA VAL A 40 8.77 -9.00 1.15
C VAL A 40 8.07 -8.12 2.20
N PRO A 41 8.67 -7.90 3.39
CA PRO A 41 8.11 -6.98 4.37
C PRO A 41 8.06 -5.53 3.85
N TYR A 42 7.08 -4.77 4.33
CA TYR A 42 7.04 -3.33 4.12
C TYR A 42 7.99 -2.64 5.12
N GLY A 43 8.91 -1.81 4.63
CA GLY A 43 9.81 -1.06 5.50
C GLY A 43 11.11 -0.64 4.83
N THR A 44 11.96 0.02 5.61
CA THR A 44 13.29 0.44 5.18
C THR A 44 14.20 -0.77 4.98
N LYS A 45 14.98 -0.75 3.89
CA LYS A 45 15.97 -1.79 3.58
C LYS A 45 17.26 -1.54 4.34
N PHE A 46 17.87 -2.62 4.79
CA PHE A 46 19.12 -2.58 5.54
C PHE A 46 20.10 -3.63 5.00
N LEU A 47 21.38 -3.36 5.25
CA LEU A 47 22.41 -4.40 5.25
C LEU A 47 22.78 -4.73 6.69
N ALA A 48 22.99 -6.02 6.96
CA ALA A 48 23.65 -6.47 8.19
C ALA A 48 25.05 -6.94 7.82
N TRP A 49 26.07 -6.25 8.32
CA TRP A 49 27.47 -6.54 8.06
C TRP A 49 28.17 -7.03 9.32
N PHE A 50 28.50 -8.31 9.32
CA PHE A 50 29.29 -8.94 10.37
C PHE A 50 30.77 -8.77 10.03
N THR A 51 31.51 -8.14 10.95
CA THR A 51 32.93 -7.85 10.74
C THR A 51 33.68 -7.68 12.06
N TYR A 52 34.99 -7.51 11.97
CA TYR A 52 35.87 -7.17 13.08
C TYR A 52 36.04 -5.65 13.23
N TYR A 53 35.77 -5.12 14.42
CA TYR A 53 35.92 -3.71 14.73
C TYR A 53 36.38 -3.52 16.18
N GLN A 54 37.41 -2.69 16.40
CA GLN A 54 37.95 -2.38 17.74
C GLN A 54 38.19 -3.62 18.61
N ASN A 55 38.90 -4.59 18.04
CA ASN A 55 39.26 -5.84 18.70
C ASN A 55 38.07 -6.76 19.08
N ARG A 56 36.92 -6.61 18.42
CA ARG A 56 35.70 -7.37 18.71
C ARG A 56 34.97 -7.76 17.43
N ASN A 57 34.31 -8.91 17.47
CA ASN A 57 33.34 -9.31 16.45
C ASN A 57 32.06 -8.51 16.64
N VAL A 58 31.63 -7.79 15.60
CA VAL A 58 30.46 -6.91 15.64
C VAL A 58 29.54 -7.14 14.46
N CYS A 59 28.27 -6.77 14.62
CA CYS A 59 27.32 -6.62 13.53
C CYS A 59 26.97 -5.13 13.36
N PHE A 60 27.26 -4.58 12.18
CA PHE A 60 26.75 -3.29 11.75
C PHE A 60 25.39 -3.47 11.07
N LEU A 61 24.39 -2.73 11.54
CA LEU A 61 23.15 -2.52 10.83
C LEU A 61 23.28 -1.21 10.03
N ILE A 62 23.13 -1.32 8.72
CA ILE A 62 23.40 -0.25 7.76
C ILE A 62 22.10 0.12 7.06
N GLU A 63 21.59 1.31 7.30
CA GLU A 63 20.38 1.80 6.61
C GLU A 63 20.71 2.09 5.15
N LEU A 64 19.84 1.66 4.23
CA LEU A 64 19.97 1.98 2.81
C LEU A 64 19.07 3.15 2.40
N THR A 65 19.56 4.00 1.50
CA THR A 65 18.72 4.96 0.80
C THR A 65 17.79 4.26 -0.20
N PRO A 66 16.75 4.93 -0.73
CA PRO A 66 15.95 4.39 -1.84
C PRO A 66 16.77 4.02 -3.08
N LYS A 67 17.96 4.64 -3.27
CA LYS A 67 18.93 4.31 -4.33
C LYS A 67 19.87 3.15 -3.96
N LYS A 68 19.55 2.41 -2.89
CA LYS A 68 20.32 1.27 -2.36
C LYS A 68 21.77 1.61 -1.99
N THR A 69 22.04 2.85 -1.58
CA THR A 69 23.36 3.26 -1.06
C THR A 69 23.40 3.26 0.47
N PRO A 70 24.52 2.91 1.12
CA PRO A 70 24.68 3.03 2.57
C PRO A 70 24.43 4.47 3.04
N LYS A 71 23.57 4.65 4.04
CA LYS A 71 23.20 5.95 4.62
C LYS A 71 23.78 6.14 6.02
N SER A 72 23.65 5.13 6.89
CA SER A 72 24.09 5.21 8.28
C SER A 72 24.55 3.85 8.79
N PHE A 73 25.55 3.83 9.68
CA PHE A 73 26.11 2.62 10.28
C PHE A 73 25.85 2.61 11.79
N LYS A 74 25.28 1.52 12.31
CA LYS A 74 24.99 1.35 13.72
C LYS A 74 25.43 -0.03 14.20
N ILE A 75 26.20 -0.09 15.29
CA ILE A 75 26.48 -1.38 15.94
C ILE A 75 25.23 -1.84 16.70
N VAL A 76 24.81 -3.06 16.41
CA VAL A 76 23.64 -3.72 17.02
C VAL A 76 24.06 -4.92 17.84
N THR A 77 23.29 -5.21 18.89
CA THR A 77 23.49 -6.40 19.72
C THR A 77 22.72 -7.56 19.10
N THR A 78 23.39 -8.67 18.82
CA THR A 78 22.80 -9.88 18.24
C THR A 78 23.65 -11.10 18.58
N CYS A 79 23.07 -12.29 18.55
CA CYS A 79 23.73 -13.55 18.87
C CYS A 79 24.18 -14.25 17.58
N PHE A 80 25.48 -14.32 17.35
CA PHE A 80 26.05 -14.89 16.14
C PHE A 80 27.40 -15.58 16.38
N HIS A 81 27.75 -16.53 15.52
CA HIS A 81 29.02 -17.24 15.54
C HIS A 81 30.15 -16.34 15.01
N SER A 82 31.33 -16.41 15.62
CA SER A 82 32.46 -15.52 15.31
C SER A 82 32.87 -15.53 13.84
N ASP A 83 32.70 -16.66 13.15
CA ASP A 83 33.10 -16.82 11.75
C ASP A 83 32.35 -15.88 10.81
N LEU A 84 31.12 -15.46 11.16
CA LEU A 84 30.43 -14.46 10.35
C LEU A 84 31.21 -13.14 10.29
N ALA A 85 31.99 -12.82 11.32
CA ALA A 85 32.83 -11.63 11.39
C ALA A 85 34.05 -11.66 10.45
N LEU A 86 34.35 -12.80 9.80
CA LEU A 86 35.32 -12.86 8.70
C LEU A 86 34.87 -12.01 7.49
N GLY A 87 33.58 -11.67 7.42
CA GLY A 87 33.02 -10.79 6.41
C GLY A 87 31.73 -11.37 5.84
N THR A 88 30.62 -11.18 6.52
CA THR A 88 29.29 -11.62 6.06
C THR A 88 28.40 -10.41 5.87
N ILE A 89 27.70 -10.34 4.74
CA ILE A 89 26.79 -9.23 4.41
C ILE A 89 25.45 -9.82 4.01
N LEU A 90 24.43 -9.49 4.79
CA LEU A 90 23.04 -9.87 4.54
C LEU A 90 22.26 -8.65 4.07
N TYR A 91 21.31 -8.86 3.17
CA TYR A 91 20.36 -7.85 2.72
C TYR A 91 18.96 -8.21 3.20
N GLY A 92 18.21 -7.22 3.67
CA GLY A 92 16.90 -7.49 4.24
C GLY A 92 16.11 -6.25 4.63
N SER A 93 14.97 -6.51 5.28
CA SER A 93 14.08 -5.50 5.83
C SER A 93 14.03 -5.58 7.34
N LEU A 94 13.94 -4.43 8.01
CA LEU A 94 13.75 -4.38 9.46
C LEU A 94 12.26 -4.25 9.79
N VAL A 95 11.73 -5.19 10.55
CA VAL A 95 10.34 -5.23 11.01
C VAL A 95 10.28 -4.96 12.51
N LYS A 96 9.36 -4.08 12.94
CA LYS A 96 9.17 -3.68 14.35
C LYS A 96 10.48 -3.32 15.07
N ASP A 97 11.39 -2.66 14.35
CA ASP A 97 12.70 -2.17 14.83
C ASP A 97 13.66 -3.22 15.43
N ARG A 98 13.37 -4.51 15.31
CA ARG A 98 14.21 -5.57 15.91
C ARG A 98 14.25 -6.91 15.18
N PHE A 99 13.39 -7.13 14.18
CA PHE A 99 13.38 -8.37 13.40
C PHE A 99 13.94 -8.09 12.02
N PHE A 100 15.18 -8.49 11.77
CA PHE A 100 15.80 -8.39 10.46
C PHE A 100 15.39 -9.59 9.62
N VAL A 101 14.51 -9.37 8.65
CA VAL A 101 14.09 -10.41 7.69
C VAL A 101 15.13 -10.47 6.57
N CYS A 102 15.91 -11.55 6.53
CA CYS A 102 17.02 -11.73 5.60
C CYS A 102 16.53 -12.16 4.21
N GLU A 103 16.44 -11.21 3.29
CA GLU A 103 15.97 -11.45 1.91
C GLU A 103 17.05 -12.04 1.00
N ASP A 104 18.34 -11.80 1.26
CA ASP A 104 19.45 -12.32 0.46
C ASP A 104 20.76 -12.36 1.27
N VAL A 105 21.66 -13.26 0.89
CA VAL A 105 23.03 -13.35 1.41
C VAL A 105 23.96 -12.88 0.29
N LEU A 106 24.67 -11.78 0.52
CA LEU A 106 25.54 -11.18 -0.49
C LEU A 106 26.99 -11.63 -0.33
N TRP A 107 27.44 -11.72 0.93
CA TRP A 107 28.75 -12.21 1.31
C TRP A 107 28.60 -13.19 2.46
N PHE A 108 29.39 -14.26 2.45
CA PHE A 108 29.41 -15.25 3.52
C PHE A 108 30.85 -15.60 3.90
N CYS A 109 31.24 -15.33 5.14
CA CYS A 109 32.57 -15.60 5.69
C CYS A 109 33.72 -15.17 4.78
N GLY A 110 33.65 -13.94 4.25
CA GLY A 110 34.67 -13.32 3.39
C GLY A 110 34.52 -13.58 1.89
N LYS A 111 33.58 -14.45 1.47
CA LYS A 111 33.36 -14.79 0.06
C LYS A 111 32.21 -13.96 -0.53
N ASN A 112 32.46 -13.26 -1.63
CA ASN A 112 31.44 -12.56 -2.41
C ASN A 112 30.61 -13.56 -3.23
N LEU A 113 29.31 -13.67 -2.94
CA LEU A 113 28.43 -14.64 -3.61
C LEU A 113 27.92 -14.16 -4.97
N GLY A 114 27.96 -12.85 -5.23
CA GLY A 114 27.49 -12.26 -6.49
C GLY A 114 28.46 -12.45 -7.66
N GLU A 115 29.76 -12.54 -7.39
CA GLU A 115 30.80 -12.69 -8.41
C GLU A 115 31.13 -14.16 -8.72
N ASN A 116 30.73 -15.09 -7.85
CA ASN A 116 30.99 -16.50 -8.03
C ASN A 116 29.93 -17.16 -8.93
N LYS A 117 30.38 -17.76 -10.03
CA LYS A 117 29.53 -18.45 -11.02
C LYS A 117 28.66 -19.57 -10.42
N PHE A 118 29.04 -20.17 -9.29
CA PHE A 118 28.26 -21.21 -8.63
C PHE A 118 27.26 -20.70 -7.59
N THR A 119 27.31 -19.40 -7.25
CA THR A 119 26.43 -18.81 -6.22
C THR A 119 25.75 -17.52 -6.69
N HIS A 120 25.95 -17.13 -7.95
CA HIS A 120 25.42 -15.89 -8.49
C HIS A 120 23.89 -15.89 -8.57
N LYS A 121 23.26 -17.06 -8.72
CA LYS A 121 21.80 -17.20 -8.68
C LYS A 121 21.32 -17.27 -7.24
N PHE A 122 20.11 -16.77 -7.01
CA PHE A 122 19.49 -16.82 -5.68
C PHE A 122 19.28 -18.26 -5.18
N THR A 123 18.87 -19.16 -6.07
CA THR A 123 18.61 -20.58 -5.77
C THR A 123 19.85 -21.27 -5.21
N ASP A 124 21.03 -20.97 -5.76
CA ASP A 124 22.32 -21.50 -5.28
C ASP A 124 22.70 -21.00 -3.88
N ARG A 125 22.10 -19.89 -3.42
CA ARG A 125 22.35 -19.31 -2.09
C ARG A 125 21.42 -19.86 -1.01
N LEU A 126 20.34 -20.56 -1.37
CA LEU A 126 19.40 -21.13 -0.41
C LEU A 126 20.07 -22.10 0.58
N PRO A 127 20.98 -23.02 0.17
CA PRO A 127 21.71 -23.87 1.10
C PRO A 127 22.59 -23.07 2.07
N ILE A 128 23.22 -21.99 1.60
CA ILE A 128 24.04 -21.09 2.43
C ILE A 128 23.15 -20.37 3.44
N MET A 129 21.98 -19.90 3.03
CA MET A 129 21.02 -19.27 3.92
C MET A 129 20.52 -20.25 4.98
N HIS A 130 20.23 -21.50 4.60
CA HIS A 130 19.85 -22.56 5.53
C HIS A 130 20.94 -22.83 6.58
N ASP A 131 22.20 -22.96 6.14
CA ASP A 131 23.35 -23.13 7.03
C ASP A 131 23.54 -21.95 7.98
N LEU A 132 23.45 -20.71 7.46
CA LEU A 132 23.55 -19.47 8.24
C LEU A 132 22.55 -19.44 9.41
N PHE A 133 21.29 -19.80 9.15
CA PHE A 133 20.23 -19.75 10.17
C PHE A 133 20.26 -20.91 11.17
N ASN A 134 20.81 -22.06 10.79
CA ASN A 134 20.92 -23.21 11.69
C ASN A 134 22.18 -23.16 12.56
N ASN A 135 23.29 -22.69 12.00
CA ASN A 135 24.60 -22.85 12.64
C ASN A 135 25.25 -21.53 13.08
N TYR A 136 24.96 -20.42 12.39
CA TYR A 136 25.71 -19.17 12.59
C TYR A 136 24.95 -18.08 13.32
N VAL A 137 23.61 -18.07 13.27
CA VAL A 137 22.79 -17.07 13.95
C VAL A 137 21.77 -17.75 14.85
N LYS A 138 21.68 -17.30 16.10
CA LYS A 138 20.68 -17.80 17.06
C LYS A 138 19.57 -16.78 17.25
N GLN A 139 18.32 -17.23 17.19
CA GLN A 139 17.14 -16.37 17.43
C GLN A 139 16.86 -16.21 18.94
N GLN A 140 17.91 -15.90 19.71
CA GLN A 140 17.82 -15.67 21.15
C GLN A 140 17.93 -14.17 21.44
N ALA A 141 17.12 -13.69 22.39
CA ALA A 141 17.14 -12.31 22.82
C ALA A 141 16.98 -12.21 24.34
N VAL A 142 18.01 -11.74 25.01
CA VAL A 142 17.98 -11.46 26.46
C VAL A 142 17.25 -10.15 26.76
N SER A 143 17.21 -9.22 25.80
CA SER A 143 16.52 -7.93 25.95
C SER A 143 15.85 -7.48 24.67
N LYS A 144 14.92 -6.52 24.77
CA LYS A 144 14.24 -5.90 23.62
C LYS A 144 15.19 -5.16 22.67
N LYS A 145 16.44 -4.91 23.07
CA LYS A 145 17.48 -4.25 22.25
C LYS A 145 18.19 -5.22 21.29
N HIS A 146 18.01 -6.53 21.45
CA HIS A 146 18.63 -7.52 20.58
C HIS A 146 17.94 -7.56 19.22
N LEU A 147 18.74 -7.42 18.17
CA LEU A 147 18.35 -7.66 16.80
C LEU A 147 18.28 -9.17 16.56
N ILE A 148 17.13 -9.64 16.10
CA ILE A 148 16.87 -11.04 15.78
C ILE A 148 16.82 -11.16 14.27
N PHE A 149 17.58 -12.10 13.72
CA PHE A 149 17.51 -12.43 12.31
C PHE A 149 16.42 -13.47 12.07
N CYS A 150 15.63 -13.26 11.03
CA CYS A 150 14.54 -14.12 10.62
C CYS A 150 14.70 -14.49 9.14
N THR A 151 14.26 -15.70 8.79
CA THR A 151 14.04 -16.07 7.40
C THR A 151 12.76 -15.41 6.89
N PRO A 152 12.71 -15.00 5.61
CA PRO A 152 11.47 -14.58 4.99
C PRO A 152 10.60 -15.81 4.73
N ILE A 153 9.29 -15.59 4.64
CA ILE A 153 8.37 -16.65 4.28
C ILE A 153 8.54 -16.93 2.80
N MET A 154 8.85 -18.19 2.47
CA MET A 154 9.02 -18.67 1.10
C MET A 154 8.17 -19.90 0.82
N GLY A 155 7.80 -20.09 -0.44
CA GLY A 155 7.07 -21.29 -0.87
C GLY A 155 6.93 -21.38 -2.39
N LYS A 156 6.47 -22.53 -2.87
CA LYS A 156 6.16 -22.78 -4.29
C LYS A 156 4.69 -22.60 -4.64
N ASP A 157 3.82 -22.50 -3.65
CA ASP A 157 2.38 -22.30 -3.85
C ASP A 157 2.02 -20.84 -3.58
N TYR A 158 1.65 -20.12 -4.63
CA TYR A 158 1.26 -18.72 -4.56
C TYR A 158 0.04 -18.50 -3.65
N ASN A 159 -0.99 -19.35 -3.76
CA ASN A 159 -2.23 -19.19 -3.01
C ASN A 159 -2.00 -19.39 -1.52
N ARG A 160 -1.14 -20.35 -1.16
CA ARG A 160 -0.72 -20.55 0.23
C ARG A 160 0.04 -19.35 0.77
N ILE A 161 0.94 -18.76 -0.03
CA ILE A 161 1.68 -17.56 0.36
C ILE A 161 0.75 -16.36 0.53
N GLU A 162 -0.19 -16.15 -0.39
CA GLU A 162 -1.18 -15.07 -0.32
C GLU A 162 -2.03 -15.18 0.95
N LYS A 163 -2.59 -16.36 1.25
CA LYS A 163 -3.31 -16.62 2.51
C LYS A 163 -2.44 -16.40 3.75
N THR A 164 -1.17 -16.83 3.69
CA THR A 164 -0.24 -16.64 4.81
C THR A 164 -0.02 -15.16 5.08
N MET A 165 0.11 -14.33 4.03
CA MET A 165 0.30 -12.88 4.16
C MET A 165 -0.82 -12.18 4.91
N GLU A 166 -2.08 -12.64 4.78
CA GLU A 166 -3.23 -12.09 5.48
C GLU A 166 -3.15 -12.27 7.01
N THR A 167 -2.40 -13.28 7.46
CA THR A 167 -2.25 -13.64 8.89
C THR A 167 -1.02 -13.02 9.55
N LEU A 168 -0.17 -12.30 8.80
CA LEU A 168 1.11 -11.85 9.33
C LEU A 168 0.97 -10.70 10.33
N PRO A 169 1.79 -10.69 11.41
CA PRO A 169 1.74 -9.64 12.41
C PRO A 169 2.48 -8.36 11.98
N TYR A 170 2.73 -8.19 10.68
CA TYR A 170 3.42 -7.04 10.07
C TYR A 170 2.92 -6.81 8.64
N THR A 171 3.03 -5.57 8.17
CA THR A 171 2.64 -5.20 6.81
C THR A 171 3.65 -5.70 5.79
N THR A 172 3.15 -6.18 4.66
CA THR A 172 3.95 -6.70 3.56
C THR A 172 3.97 -5.70 2.40
N TYR A 173 5.11 -5.57 1.72
CA TYR A 173 5.24 -4.77 0.51
C TYR A 173 4.70 -5.52 -0.71
N GLY A 174 4.93 -6.83 -0.75
CA GLY A 174 4.46 -7.70 -1.82
C GLY A 174 5.15 -9.05 -1.82
N ILE A 175 5.04 -9.75 -2.94
CA ILE A 175 5.60 -11.08 -3.16
C ILE A 175 6.67 -10.98 -4.25
N LYS A 176 7.86 -11.46 -3.94
CA LYS A 176 8.97 -11.58 -4.88
C LYS A 176 8.92 -12.96 -5.52
N PHE A 177 8.92 -12.98 -6.86
CA PHE A 177 8.91 -14.16 -7.69
C PHE A 177 10.36 -14.38 -8.14
N ILE A 178 10.92 -15.51 -7.76
CA ILE A 178 12.35 -15.79 -7.92
C ILE A 178 12.51 -17.06 -8.74
N ASN A 179 13.26 -16.95 -9.83
CA ASN A 179 13.69 -18.10 -10.61
C ASN A 179 15.11 -17.89 -11.13
N ASP A 180 15.64 -18.89 -11.83
CA ASP A 180 16.99 -18.87 -12.42
C ASP A 180 17.22 -17.72 -13.42
N TYR A 181 16.15 -17.15 -13.97
CA TYR A 181 16.20 -16.04 -14.93
C TYR A 181 16.16 -14.67 -14.25
N GLY A 182 15.91 -14.62 -12.93
CA GLY A 182 15.97 -13.41 -12.14
C GLY A 182 14.81 -13.25 -11.16
N CYS A 183 14.71 -12.03 -10.63
CA CYS A 183 13.74 -11.68 -9.60
C CYS A 183 12.75 -10.62 -10.10
N ARG A 184 11.47 -10.82 -9.81
CA ARG A 184 10.38 -9.87 -10.09
C ARG A 184 9.60 -9.64 -8.80
N VAL A 185 9.11 -8.44 -8.54
CA VAL A 185 8.28 -8.17 -7.36
C VAL A 185 6.88 -7.80 -7.78
N PHE A 186 5.93 -8.62 -7.39
CA PHE A 186 4.52 -8.30 -7.45
C PHE A 186 4.12 -7.61 -6.14
N ALA A 187 4.00 -6.29 -6.20
CA ALA A 187 3.30 -5.56 -5.14
C ALA A 187 1.81 -5.65 -5.48
N PRO A 188 1.00 -6.41 -4.72
CA PRO A 188 -0.44 -6.31 -4.88
C PRO A 188 -0.77 -4.83 -4.74
N LYS A 189 -1.51 -4.28 -5.70
CA LYS A 189 -2.11 -2.97 -5.46
C LYS A 189 -2.87 -3.16 -4.15
N LEU A 190 -2.53 -2.39 -3.11
CA LEU A 190 -3.50 -2.10 -2.06
C LEU A 190 -4.74 -1.73 -2.87
N GLU A 191 -5.76 -2.60 -2.86
CA GLU A 191 -7.01 -2.27 -3.51
C GLU A 191 -7.32 -0.87 -2.99
N LYS A 192 -7.47 0.09 -3.90
CA LYS A 192 -7.79 1.45 -3.49
C LYS A 192 -9.03 1.29 -2.63
N VAL A 193 -8.89 1.46 -1.32
CA VAL A 193 -10.01 1.27 -0.38
C VAL A 193 -11.12 2.14 -0.92
N VAL A 194 -12.16 1.48 -1.43
CA VAL A 194 -13.28 2.17 -2.03
C VAL A 194 -14.21 2.52 -0.88
N TYR A 195 -14.33 3.81 -0.59
CA TYR A 195 -15.24 4.26 0.45
C TYR A 195 -16.64 4.37 -0.13
N HIS A 196 -17.60 3.81 0.61
CA HIS A 196 -19.01 3.87 0.33
C HIS A 196 -19.71 4.68 1.42
N GLY A 197 -20.75 5.41 1.06
CA GLY A 197 -21.51 6.24 1.97
C GLY A 197 -22.94 6.39 1.46
N VAL A 198 -23.93 6.26 2.35
CA VAL A 198 -25.33 6.46 1.98
C VAL A 198 -25.71 7.91 2.24
N PHE A 199 -26.10 8.61 1.18
CA PHE A 199 -26.51 10.01 1.21
C PHE A 199 -28.00 10.13 0.93
N LYS A 200 -28.63 11.13 1.55
CA LYS A 200 -29.94 11.63 1.14
C LYS A 200 -29.72 12.59 -0.03
N ILE A 201 -30.41 12.36 -1.14
CA ILE A 201 -30.21 13.13 -2.38
C ILE A 201 -31.51 13.81 -2.80
N LYS A 202 -31.37 15.05 -3.30
CA LYS A 202 -32.42 15.82 -3.97
C LYS A 202 -31.91 16.39 -5.28
N ALA A 203 -32.76 16.45 -6.31
CA ALA A 203 -32.42 17.08 -7.58
C ALA A 203 -32.59 18.60 -7.52
N LYS A 204 -31.72 19.32 -8.24
CA LYS A 204 -31.90 20.73 -8.57
C LYS A 204 -32.59 20.89 -9.92
N PRO A 205 -33.15 22.07 -10.21
CA PRO A 205 -33.69 22.38 -11.54
C PRO A 205 -32.63 22.26 -12.65
N ASP A 206 -31.38 22.65 -12.36
CA ASP A 206 -30.28 22.61 -13.33
C ASP A 206 -29.87 21.19 -13.73
N VAL A 207 -29.62 20.97 -15.03
CA VAL A 207 -29.30 19.65 -15.58
C VAL A 207 -28.12 18.99 -14.86
N ASP A 208 -28.30 17.72 -14.48
CA ASP A 208 -27.32 16.87 -13.79
C ASP A 208 -26.78 17.42 -12.46
N MET A 209 -27.51 18.32 -11.81
CA MET A 209 -27.17 18.84 -10.48
C MET A 209 -28.03 18.21 -9.39
N TYR A 210 -27.37 17.59 -8.41
CA TYR A 210 -28.02 16.91 -7.28
C TYR A 210 -27.35 17.28 -5.96
N ASP A 211 -28.12 17.81 -5.02
CA ASP A 211 -27.66 18.09 -3.66
C ASP A 211 -27.63 16.80 -2.84
N SER A 212 -26.56 16.65 -2.05
CA SER A 212 -26.45 15.57 -1.07
C SER A 212 -26.52 16.10 0.35
N PHE A 213 -27.06 15.28 1.23
CA PHE A 213 -27.19 15.57 2.66
C PHE A 213 -26.68 14.37 3.48
N PHE A 214 -26.07 14.67 4.61
CA PHE A 214 -25.57 13.68 5.58
C PHE A 214 -26.26 13.85 6.92
N TYR A 215 -26.15 12.83 7.76
CA TYR A 215 -26.80 12.83 9.06
C TYR A 215 -25.82 13.27 10.16
N ASN A 216 -26.17 14.31 10.90
CA ASN A 216 -25.37 14.83 12.01
C ASN A 216 -26.25 15.13 13.21
N LYS A 217 -26.02 14.42 14.33
CA LYS A 217 -26.65 14.70 15.63
C LYS A 217 -28.17 14.94 15.59
N GLY A 218 -28.90 14.14 14.81
CA GLY A 218 -30.36 14.26 14.71
C GLY A 218 -30.89 15.13 13.58
N MET A 219 -30.02 15.79 12.82
CA MET A 219 -30.42 16.69 11.72
C MET A 219 -29.75 16.32 10.39
N TRP A 220 -30.40 16.69 9.29
CA TRP A 220 -29.85 16.58 7.94
C TRP A 220 -29.09 17.86 7.59
N GLU A 221 -27.79 17.74 7.35
CA GLU A 221 -26.95 18.88 6.95
C GLU A 221 -26.59 18.79 5.46
N PRO A 222 -26.57 19.93 4.74
CA PRO A 222 -26.18 19.96 3.35
C PRO A 222 -24.70 19.64 3.19
N HIS A 223 -24.39 18.84 2.18
CA HIS A 223 -23.05 18.57 1.72
C HIS A 223 -22.81 19.22 0.34
N LYS A 224 -21.88 18.68 -0.45
CA LYS A 224 -21.52 19.11 -1.79
C LYS A 224 -22.45 18.45 -2.80
N LEU A 225 -22.41 18.95 -4.03
CA LEU A 225 -23.07 18.30 -5.16
C LEU A 225 -22.49 16.91 -5.41
N ILE A 226 -23.37 15.98 -5.73
CA ILE A 226 -22.99 14.64 -6.22
C ILE A 226 -22.29 14.78 -7.56
N TYR A 227 -21.27 13.96 -7.76
CA TYR A 227 -20.52 13.92 -9.00
C TYR A 227 -21.16 12.94 -9.98
N VAL A 228 -21.68 13.46 -11.07
CA VAL A 228 -22.16 12.68 -12.22
C VAL A 228 -21.04 12.66 -13.26
N GLY A 229 -20.25 11.58 -13.25
CA GLY A 229 -19.03 11.49 -14.06
C GLY A 229 -19.19 10.73 -15.38
N SER A 230 -20.32 10.06 -15.59
CA SER A 230 -20.57 9.21 -16.75
C SER A 230 -21.97 9.38 -17.31
N TYR A 231 -22.13 9.14 -18.61
CA TYR A 231 -23.44 9.12 -19.27
C TYR A 231 -24.40 8.15 -18.58
N ARG A 232 -23.92 6.95 -18.22
CA ARG A 232 -24.73 5.95 -17.49
C ARG A 232 -25.25 6.48 -16.16
N THR A 233 -24.42 7.19 -15.38
CA THR A 233 -24.86 7.80 -14.12
C THR A 233 -25.84 8.94 -14.37
N SER A 234 -25.67 9.72 -15.44
CA SER A 234 -26.61 10.79 -15.82
C SER A 234 -27.98 10.21 -16.17
N VAL A 235 -28.05 9.20 -17.03
CA VAL A 235 -29.30 8.50 -17.39
C VAL A 235 -29.98 7.90 -16.16
N MET A 236 -29.22 7.26 -15.27
CA MET A 236 -29.75 6.70 -14.01
C MET A 236 -30.32 7.79 -13.09
N MET A 237 -29.61 8.91 -12.90
CA MET A 237 -30.08 9.96 -12.00
C MET A 237 -31.28 10.71 -12.59
N ASN A 238 -31.26 10.96 -13.90
CA ASN A 238 -32.38 11.57 -14.60
C ASN A 238 -33.61 10.67 -14.55
N SER A 239 -33.51 9.35 -14.78
CA SER A 239 -34.68 8.46 -14.66
C SER A 239 -35.27 8.38 -13.25
N ILE A 240 -34.49 8.72 -12.22
CA ILE A 240 -34.97 8.76 -10.83
C ILE A 240 -35.70 10.06 -10.53
N PHE A 241 -35.14 11.21 -10.90
CA PHE A 241 -35.62 12.53 -10.45
C PHE A 241 -36.32 13.35 -11.52
N ARG A 242 -36.24 12.93 -12.79
CA ARG A 242 -36.73 13.67 -13.95
C ARG A 242 -37.46 12.78 -14.93
N ASN A 243 -38.31 13.40 -15.73
CA ASN A 243 -38.88 12.76 -16.91
C ASN A 243 -38.34 13.48 -18.14
N ILE A 244 -37.26 12.95 -18.71
CA ILE A 244 -36.61 13.47 -19.92
C ILE A 244 -36.90 12.45 -21.03
N LYS A 245 -37.76 12.80 -21.98
CA LYS A 245 -38.22 11.92 -23.08
C LYS A 245 -37.04 11.47 -23.96
N GLU A 246 -36.07 12.36 -24.15
CA GLU A 246 -34.85 12.20 -24.97
C GLU A 246 -33.88 11.14 -24.42
N ASN A 247 -33.92 10.87 -23.11
CA ASN A 247 -33.13 9.79 -22.52
C ASN A 247 -33.69 8.40 -22.88
N GLN A 248 -34.95 8.31 -23.32
CA GLN A 248 -35.60 7.07 -23.72
C GLN A 248 -35.44 6.82 -25.23
N CYS A 249 -35.59 7.87 -26.06
CA CYS A 249 -35.35 7.81 -27.49
C CYS A 249 -34.93 9.18 -28.02
N LEU A 250 -33.87 9.24 -28.84
CA LEU A 250 -33.39 10.49 -29.43
C LEU A 250 -34.40 11.08 -30.44
N ASP A 251 -35.20 10.22 -31.07
CA ASP A 251 -36.17 10.59 -32.12
C ASP A 251 -37.41 11.29 -31.53
N CYS A 252 -37.61 11.24 -30.20
CA CYS A 252 -38.67 11.99 -29.52
C CYS A 252 -38.47 13.51 -29.58
N LEU A 253 -37.33 14.00 -30.10
CA LEU A 253 -37.09 15.43 -30.36
C LEU A 253 -37.88 15.96 -31.56
N GLU A 254 -38.39 15.09 -32.44
CA GLU A 254 -39.11 15.47 -33.67
C GLU A 254 -40.64 15.40 -33.52
N GLU A 255 -41.13 14.89 -32.39
CA GLU A 255 -42.56 14.84 -32.08
C GLU A 255 -43.03 16.22 -31.61
N SER A 256 -44.16 16.71 -32.14
CA SER A 256 -44.72 18.00 -31.72
C SER A 256 -45.14 17.92 -30.25
N ASP A 257 -44.63 18.83 -29.43
CA ASP A 257 -45.06 18.97 -28.03
C ASP A 257 -46.57 19.25 -27.95
N ASP A 258 -47.24 18.67 -26.96
CA ASP A 258 -48.65 18.95 -26.69
C ASP A 258 -48.83 20.39 -26.16
N GLU A 259 -49.96 21.04 -26.46
CA GLU A 259 -50.23 22.46 -26.11
C GLU A 259 -50.02 22.76 -24.61
N ASP A 260 -50.40 21.85 -23.71
CA ASP A 260 -50.19 21.96 -22.27
C ASP A 260 -48.68 21.98 -21.88
N GLU A 261 -47.85 21.31 -22.67
CA GLU A 261 -46.40 21.32 -22.53
C GLU A 261 -45.85 22.68 -23.02
N PHE A 262 -46.43 23.28 -24.05
CA PHE A 262 -45.98 24.58 -24.56
C PHE A 262 -46.27 25.75 -23.60
N GLU A 263 -47.39 25.70 -22.86
CA GLU A 263 -47.80 26.78 -21.95
C GLU A 263 -47.02 26.80 -20.61
N ASN A 264 -46.46 25.66 -20.19
CA ASN A 264 -45.79 25.56 -18.88
C ASN A 264 -44.33 26.07 -18.92
N CYS A 265 -44.13 27.29 -18.39
CA CYS A 265 -42.84 27.98 -18.30
C CYS A 265 -42.06 27.72 -16.99
N ASP A 266 -42.47 26.77 -16.15
CA ASP A 266 -41.79 26.51 -14.88
C ASP A 266 -40.41 25.86 -15.07
N VAL A 267 -39.39 26.45 -14.44
CA VAL A 267 -38.00 25.96 -14.44
C VAL A 267 -37.87 24.53 -13.87
N GLY A 268 -38.87 24.08 -13.10
CA GLY A 268 -38.94 22.75 -12.49
C GLY A 268 -39.84 21.73 -13.21
N LYS A 269 -40.46 22.08 -14.34
CA LYS A 269 -41.50 21.26 -15.01
C LYS A 269 -41.12 19.78 -15.23
N PHE A 270 -39.85 19.51 -15.51
CA PHE A 270 -39.34 18.16 -15.77
C PHE A 270 -38.59 17.52 -14.60
N THR A 271 -38.60 18.16 -13.41
CA THR A 271 -37.86 17.70 -12.22
C THR A 271 -38.78 17.61 -11.01
N ASP A 272 -38.84 16.43 -10.38
CA ASP A 272 -39.57 16.25 -9.12
C ASP A 272 -38.74 16.77 -7.94
N GLN A 273 -38.98 18.04 -7.60
CA GLN A 273 -38.26 18.75 -6.53
C GLN A 273 -38.60 18.24 -5.11
N ASN A 274 -39.71 17.52 -4.96
CA ASN A 274 -40.15 16.96 -3.68
C ASN A 274 -39.60 15.55 -3.44
N LYS A 275 -39.17 14.86 -4.51
CA LYS A 275 -38.61 13.51 -4.42
C LYS A 275 -37.29 13.50 -3.65
N VAL A 276 -37.22 12.59 -2.69
CA VAL A 276 -36.03 12.36 -1.87
C VAL A 276 -35.69 10.89 -1.94
N VAL A 277 -34.44 10.59 -2.25
CA VAL A 277 -33.96 9.21 -2.36
C VAL A 277 -32.67 9.04 -1.56
N PHE A 278 -32.53 7.90 -0.89
CA PHE A 278 -31.28 7.50 -0.27
C PHE A 278 -30.46 6.67 -1.24
N MET A 279 -29.22 7.06 -1.48
CA MET A 279 -28.36 6.37 -2.44
C MET A 279 -27.02 6.02 -1.82
N ASN A 280 -26.55 4.82 -2.13
CA ASN A 280 -25.19 4.41 -1.86
C ASN A 280 -24.27 5.09 -2.88
N CYS A 281 -23.32 5.87 -2.39
CA CYS A 281 -22.35 6.59 -3.20
C CYS A 281 -20.94 6.09 -2.95
N LYS A 282 -20.11 6.11 -3.98
CA LYS A 282 -18.69 5.76 -3.96
C LYS A 282 -17.86 7.03 -3.97
N PHE A 283 -16.85 7.11 -3.09
CA PHE A 283 -15.91 8.21 -3.13
C PHE A 283 -14.91 8.02 -4.27
N ASN A 284 -14.74 9.05 -5.11
CA ASN A 284 -13.73 9.10 -6.16
C ASN A 284 -12.51 9.90 -5.69
N PRO A 285 -11.37 9.26 -5.35
CA PRO A 285 -10.20 9.94 -4.80
C PRO A 285 -9.54 10.93 -5.79
N LYS A 286 -9.75 10.75 -7.10
CA LYS A 286 -9.16 11.63 -8.14
C LYS A 286 -9.82 13.00 -8.11
N PHE A 287 -11.15 13.03 -8.03
CA PHE A 287 -11.94 14.25 -8.04
C PHE A 287 -12.33 14.75 -6.65
N LYS A 288 -12.11 13.92 -5.60
CA LYS A 288 -12.51 14.17 -4.21
C LYS A 288 -14.00 14.48 -4.08
N LYS A 289 -14.82 13.69 -4.79
CA LYS A 289 -16.29 13.81 -4.83
C LYS A 289 -16.94 12.43 -4.73
N TRP A 290 -18.21 12.41 -4.34
CA TRP A 290 -19.02 11.20 -4.22
C TRP A 290 -19.85 10.98 -5.48
N GLU A 291 -19.85 9.74 -5.99
CA GLU A 291 -20.55 9.32 -7.22
C GLU A 291 -21.66 8.31 -6.85
N PRO A 292 -22.89 8.47 -7.37
CA PRO A 292 -24.01 7.61 -6.98
C PRO A 292 -23.93 6.25 -7.67
N ILE A 293 -24.34 5.19 -6.96
CA ILE A 293 -24.29 3.81 -7.45
C ILE A 293 -25.69 3.20 -7.56
N GLU A 294 -26.43 3.21 -6.46
CA GLU A 294 -27.70 2.50 -6.33
C GLU A 294 -28.59 3.15 -5.27
N ILE A 295 -29.91 2.97 -5.42
CA ILE A 295 -30.91 3.36 -4.42
C ILE A 295 -30.92 2.33 -3.29
N VAL A 296 -31.07 2.80 -2.05
CA VAL A 296 -31.16 1.94 -0.87
C VAL A 296 -32.38 2.30 -0.03
N SER A 297 -33.11 1.27 0.42
CA SER A 297 -34.39 1.44 1.14
C SER A 297 -34.19 1.70 2.63
N ASP A 298 -33.21 1.07 3.27
CA ASP A 298 -32.90 1.32 4.68
C ASP A 298 -31.48 0.84 5.06
N LYS A 299 -30.52 1.77 5.10
CA LYS A 299 -29.14 1.52 5.56
C LYS A 299 -28.68 2.69 6.41
N LYS A 300 -27.75 2.43 7.34
CA LYS A 300 -27.08 3.46 8.14
C LYS A 300 -26.49 4.54 7.22
N THR A 301 -27.01 5.77 7.34
CA THR A 301 -26.54 6.91 6.55
C THR A 301 -25.17 7.39 7.01
N ILE A 302 -24.42 8.00 6.10
CA ILE A 302 -23.09 8.51 6.41
C ILE A 302 -23.17 9.65 7.43
N THR A 303 -22.28 9.61 8.43
CA THR A 303 -22.18 10.64 9.46
C THR A 303 -21.09 11.67 9.15
N TYR A 304 -21.07 12.78 9.89
CA TYR A 304 -20.00 13.78 9.78
C TYR A 304 -18.60 13.17 9.99
N ASP A 305 -18.44 12.32 11.00
CA ASP A 305 -17.15 11.72 11.33
C ASP A 305 -16.68 10.77 10.22
N ASP A 306 -17.59 10.02 9.62
CA ASP A 306 -17.31 9.15 8.47
C ASP A 306 -16.86 9.97 7.26
N LEU A 307 -17.58 11.06 6.95
CA LEU A 307 -17.23 12.00 5.89
C LEU A 307 -15.86 12.63 6.09
N TRP A 308 -15.61 13.14 7.30
CA TRP A 308 -14.35 13.78 7.64
C TRP A 308 -13.17 12.82 7.48
N CYS A 309 -13.33 11.58 7.96
CA CYS A 309 -12.33 10.52 7.84
C CYS A 309 -11.97 10.20 6.39
N VAL A 310 -12.95 10.19 5.49
CA VAL A 310 -12.76 9.83 4.08
C VAL A 310 -12.16 10.99 3.28
N GLU A 311 -12.75 12.18 3.38
CA GLU A 311 -12.34 13.33 2.54
C GLU A 311 -10.97 13.89 2.93
N ASN A 312 -10.61 13.83 4.22
CA ASN A 312 -9.37 14.43 4.73
C ASN A 312 -8.20 13.45 4.85
N LYS A 313 -8.40 12.16 4.53
CA LYS A 313 -7.34 11.13 4.59
C LYS A 313 -6.13 11.43 3.71
N HIS A 314 -6.30 12.25 2.68
CA HIS A 314 -5.26 12.65 1.73
C HIS A 314 -4.55 13.96 2.10
N ILE A 315 -4.99 14.66 3.14
CA ILE A 315 -4.23 15.78 3.70
C ILE A 315 -3.06 15.16 4.44
N LYS A 316 -1.90 15.09 3.77
CA LYS A 316 -0.65 14.67 4.39
C LYS A 316 -0.48 15.43 5.71
N THR A 317 -0.41 14.69 6.80
CA THR A 317 0.11 15.14 8.10
C THR A 317 1.52 15.68 7.91
N ASN A 318 1.61 16.96 7.58
CA ASN A 318 2.80 17.79 7.72
C ASN A 318 2.62 18.86 8.81
N ARG A 319 1.62 18.72 9.68
CA ARG A 319 1.47 19.56 10.87
C ARG A 319 1.12 18.69 12.07
N ARG A 320 1.83 18.89 13.18
CA ARG A 320 1.31 18.62 14.52
C ARG A 320 -0.05 19.32 14.60
N VAL A 321 -1.14 18.58 14.50
CA VAL A 321 -2.47 19.13 14.75
C VAL A 321 -2.82 18.74 16.17
N ASN A 322 -2.76 19.74 17.06
CA ASN A 322 -3.37 19.67 18.38
C ASN A 322 -4.85 19.31 18.19
N PHE A 323 -5.29 18.25 18.86
CA PHE A 323 -6.72 18.05 19.06
C PHE A 323 -7.28 19.25 19.81
N PRO A 324 -8.41 19.85 19.37
CA PRO A 324 -9.14 20.76 20.24
C PRO A 324 -9.62 19.95 21.44
N LYS A 325 -9.20 20.36 22.64
CA LYS A 325 -9.76 19.85 23.88
C LYS A 325 -11.26 20.14 23.88
N ARG A 326 -12.07 19.10 24.06
CA ARG A 326 -13.33 19.21 24.78
C ARG A 326 -13.18 18.43 26.07
#